data_AF-A0A837BSS1-F1
#
_entry.id   AF-A0A837BSS1-F1
#
_cell.length_a   1.000
_cell.length_b   1.000
_cell.length_c   1.000
_cell.angle_alpha   90.00
_cell.angle_beta   90.00
_cell.angle_gamma   90.00
#
_symmetry.space_group_name_H-M   'P 1'
#
loop_
_entity.id
_entity.type
_entity.pdbx_description
1 polymer ?
#
loop_
_entity_poly.entity_id
_entity_poly.type
_entity_poly.pdbx_seq_one_letter_code
_entity_poly.pdbx_strand_id
1 'polypeptide(L)'
;MVESRNTKVDLTANATWFRSFSTYGKVMVGDKAFEFYNDRNISDYVQIPWQEVTYVVADVYFHGRYIPRFEIRTRANGKFIFTTRNNKKTLRAIREYVPANRMRQALGLWQKIKRRIMHK
;
A
#
# COMPACT_ATOMS: atom_id res chain seq x y z
N MET A 1 7.18 -21.65 -10.26
CA MET A 1 8.05 -20.46 -10.12
C MET A 1 7.15 -19.25 -10.39
N VAL A 2 7.11 -18.26 -9.49
CA VAL A 2 6.28 -17.07 -9.71
C VAL A 2 7.14 -16.00 -10.37
N GLU A 3 6.64 -15.39 -11.43
CA GLU A 3 7.37 -14.36 -12.17
C GLU A 3 6.82 -12.98 -11.87
N SER A 4 7.73 -12.01 -11.73
CA SER A 4 7.40 -10.59 -11.61
C SER A 4 6.75 -10.09 -12.89
N ARG A 5 5.69 -9.28 -12.76
CA ARG A 5 5.12 -8.56 -13.90
C ARG A 5 5.91 -7.31 -14.25
N ASN A 6 6.67 -6.78 -13.29
CA ASN A 6 7.56 -5.66 -13.52
C ASN A 6 8.73 -6.07 -14.40
N THR A 7 9.02 -5.25 -15.40
CA THR A 7 10.23 -5.33 -16.23
C THR A 7 11.37 -4.50 -15.64
N LYS A 8 11.04 -3.49 -14.84
CA LYS A 8 11.99 -2.69 -14.08
C LYS A 8 11.51 -2.54 -12.64
N VAL A 9 12.43 -2.65 -11.69
CA VAL A 9 12.15 -2.52 -10.25
C VAL A 9 12.84 -1.27 -9.71
N ASP A 10 12.06 -0.34 -9.19
CA ASP A 10 12.57 0.92 -8.63
C ASP A 10 12.84 0.81 -7.11
N LEU A 11 12.07 -0.03 -6.41
CA LEU A 11 12.25 -0.26 -4.99
C LEU A 11 11.88 -1.68 -4.59
N THR A 12 12.77 -2.33 -3.83
CA THR A 12 12.46 -3.54 -3.07
C THR A 12 12.59 -3.25 -1.57
N ALA A 13 11.62 -3.71 -0.77
CA ALA A 13 11.67 -3.52 0.68
C ALA A 13 11.00 -4.66 1.43
N ASN A 14 11.53 -5.01 2.60
CA ASN A 14 10.84 -5.91 3.53
C ASN A 14 9.54 -5.26 4.01
N ALA A 15 8.50 -6.06 4.09
CA ALA A 15 7.15 -5.61 4.32
C ALA A 15 6.31 -6.63 5.08
N THR A 16 5.23 -6.13 5.67
CA THR A 16 4.16 -6.94 6.23
C THR A 16 2.87 -6.61 5.50
N TRP A 17 2.16 -7.64 5.04
CA TRP A 17 0.81 -7.56 4.54
C TRP A 17 -0.17 -7.89 5.66
N PHE A 18 -1.07 -6.95 5.97
CA PHE A 18 -2.11 -7.12 6.98
C PHE A 18 -3.40 -7.61 6.32
N ARG A 19 -3.69 -8.89 6.53
CA ARG A 19 -4.97 -9.57 6.21
C ARG A 19 -5.59 -10.07 7.52
N SER A 20 -6.30 -11.20 7.51
CA SER A 20 -6.78 -11.83 8.75
C SER A 20 -5.64 -12.16 9.72
N PHE A 21 -4.45 -12.41 9.17
CA PHE A 21 -3.20 -12.56 9.90
C PHE A 21 -2.12 -11.70 9.25
N SER A 22 -1.08 -11.35 10.01
CA SER A 22 0.07 -10.61 9.48
C SER A 22 0.99 -11.57 8.72
N THR A 23 1.18 -11.31 7.43
CA THR A 23 2.10 -12.07 6.58
C THR A 23 3.35 -11.25 6.30
N TYR A 24 4.53 -11.82 6.53
CA TYR A 24 5.81 -11.19 6.26
C TYR A 24 6.32 -11.55 4.87
N GLY A 25 6.96 -10.59 4.22
CA GLY A 25 7.47 -10.75 2.87
C GLY A 25 8.24 -9.55 2.38
N LYS A 26 8.34 -9.45 1.07
CA LYS A 26 8.97 -8.31 0.38
C LYS A 26 7.98 -7.68 -0.57
N VAL A 27 7.98 -6.35 -0.60
CA VAL A 27 7.29 -5.60 -1.65
C VAL A 27 8.28 -5.17 -2.72
N MET A 28 7.78 -5.09 -3.93
CA MET A 28 8.47 -4.53 -5.08
C MET A 28 7.58 -3.47 -5.72
N VAL A 29 8.15 -2.28 -5.91
CA VAL A 29 7.54 -1.19 -6.69
C VAL A 29 8.29 -1.13 -8.00
N GLY A 30 7.60 -1.36 -9.11
CA GLY A 30 8.20 -1.34 -10.44
C GLY A 30 7.32 -0.68 -11.48
N ASP A 31 7.74 -0.76 -12.73
CA ASP A 31 7.16 -0.03 -13.86
C ASP A 31 5.71 -0.38 -14.19
N LYS A 32 5.26 -1.59 -13.85
CA LYS A 32 3.93 -2.11 -14.23
C LYS A 32 2.99 -2.35 -13.06
N ALA A 33 3.54 -2.71 -11.90
CA ALA A 33 2.76 -3.14 -10.75
C ALA A 33 3.44 -2.87 -9.40
N PHE A 34 2.60 -2.75 -8.38
CA PHE A 34 3.00 -2.99 -6.99
C PHE A 34 2.88 -4.48 -6.70
N GLU A 35 3.93 -5.08 -6.16
CA GLU A 35 3.97 -6.52 -5.90
C GLU A 35 4.36 -6.81 -4.45
N PHE A 36 3.87 -7.91 -3.90
CA PHE A 36 4.24 -8.48 -2.62
C PHE A 36 4.46 -9.98 -2.76
N TYR A 37 5.56 -10.48 -2.22
CA TYR A 37 5.91 -11.90 -2.19
C TYR A 37 6.13 -12.34 -0.74
N ASN A 38 5.40 -13.36 -0.29
CA ASN A 38 5.53 -13.93 1.04
C ASN A 38 6.83 -14.73 1.17
N ASP A 39 7.58 -14.50 2.26
CA ASP A 39 8.87 -15.17 2.50
C ASP A 39 8.71 -16.67 2.80
N ARG A 40 7.56 -17.09 3.35
CA ARG A 40 7.30 -18.50 3.76
C ARG A 40 6.61 -19.32 2.68
N ASN A 41 5.78 -18.69 1.84
CA ASN A 41 5.04 -19.37 0.80
C ASN A 41 5.05 -18.57 -0.50
N ILE A 42 5.84 -19.02 -1.47
CA ILE A 42 6.02 -18.34 -2.78
C ILE A 42 4.72 -18.29 -3.59
N SER A 43 3.78 -19.21 -3.35
CA SER A 43 2.45 -19.18 -4.00
C SER A 43 1.49 -18.15 -3.40
N ASP A 44 1.81 -17.60 -2.21
CA ASP A 44 1.04 -16.54 -1.56
C ASP A 44 1.66 -15.17 -1.90
N TYR A 45 1.25 -14.62 -3.02
CA TYR A 45 1.75 -13.35 -3.53
C TYR A 45 0.61 -12.44 -3.97
N VAL A 46 0.90 -11.16 -4.08
CA VAL A 46 -0.03 -10.14 -4.58
C VAL A 46 0.68 -9.36 -5.67
N GLN A 47 0.04 -9.20 -6.82
CA GLN A 47 0.49 -8.33 -7.90
C GLN A 47 -0.68 -7.41 -8.25
N ILE A 48 -0.48 -6.10 -8.06
CA ILE A 48 -1.48 -5.06 -8.30
C ILE A 48 -0.97 -4.19 -9.44
N PRO A 49 -1.43 -4.42 -10.68
CA PRO A 49 -1.11 -3.53 -11.80
C PRO A 49 -1.54 -2.09 -11.49
N TRP A 50 -0.75 -1.10 -11.92
CA TRP A 50 -1.05 0.31 -11.65
C TRP A 50 -2.43 0.74 -12.18
N GLN A 51 -2.91 0.12 -13.26
CA GLN A 51 -4.23 0.38 -13.83
C GLN A 51 -5.37 -0.01 -12.89
N GLU A 52 -5.17 -0.99 -12.02
CA GLU A 52 -6.14 -1.46 -11.04
C GLU A 52 -6.21 -0.55 -9.80
N VAL A 53 -5.18 0.26 -9.55
CA VAL A 53 -5.10 1.13 -8.37
C VAL A 53 -6.06 2.31 -8.51
N THR A 54 -7.05 2.37 -7.62
CA THR A 54 -7.99 3.49 -7.53
C THR A 54 -7.46 4.58 -6.60
N TYR A 55 -7.03 4.18 -5.40
CA TYR A 55 -6.48 5.07 -4.39
C TYR A 55 -5.38 4.38 -3.60
N VAL A 56 -4.40 5.17 -3.17
CA VAL A 56 -3.44 4.78 -2.15
C VAL A 56 -3.69 5.66 -0.94
N VAL A 57 -3.98 5.07 0.20
CA VAL A 57 -4.34 5.77 1.42
C VAL A 57 -3.26 5.54 2.47
N ALA A 58 -2.60 6.60 2.94
CA ALA A 58 -1.59 6.49 3.98
C ALA A 58 -2.15 6.97 5.33
N ASP A 59 -1.95 6.18 6.39
CA ASP A 59 -2.17 6.68 7.75
C ASP A 59 -0.99 7.59 8.10
N VAL A 60 -1.23 8.89 8.26
CA VAL A 60 -0.17 9.88 8.50
C VAL A 60 -0.33 10.49 9.89
N TYR A 61 0.72 10.36 10.71
CA TYR A 61 0.80 10.88 12.05
C TYR A 61 1.90 11.94 12.16
N PHE A 62 1.83 12.74 13.23
CA PHE A 62 2.84 13.74 13.59
C PHE A 62 3.24 14.64 12.40
N HIS A 63 2.25 15.19 11.68
CA HIS A 63 2.48 16.09 10.53
C HIS A 63 3.35 15.48 9.41
N GLY A 64 3.21 14.18 9.11
CA GLY A 64 3.99 13.54 8.03
C GLY A 64 5.32 12.94 8.46
N ARG A 65 5.64 12.99 9.76
CA ARG A 65 6.86 12.38 10.30
C ARG A 65 6.76 10.87 10.43
N TYR A 66 5.55 10.34 10.65
CA TYR A 66 5.35 8.90 10.84
C TYR A 66 4.18 8.37 10.03
N ILE A 67 4.42 7.23 9.36
CA ILE A 67 3.42 6.50 8.57
C ILE A 67 3.52 5.04 9.00
N PRO A 68 2.64 4.52 9.86
CA PRO A 68 2.71 3.14 10.33
C PRO A 68 2.33 2.12 9.25
N ARG A 69 1.44 2.50 8.32
CA ARG A 69 0.94 1.64 7.25
C ARG A 69 0.30 2.47 6.13
N PHE A 70 0.11 1.82 4.99
CA PHE A 70 -0.65 2.34 3.87
C PHE A 70 -1.56 1.27 3.29
N GLU A 71 -2.60 1.70 2.61
CA GLU A 71 -3.63 0.88 1.99
C GLU A 71 -3.62 1.14 0.47
N ILE A 72 -3.53 0.09 -0.34
CA ILE A 72 -3.74 0.16 -1.78
C ILE A 72 -5.16 -0.35 -2.05
N ARG A 73 -6.00 0.52 -2.61
CA ARG A 73 -7.35 0.18 -3.05
C ARG A 73 -7.34 -0.15 -4.53
N THR A 74 -7.96 -1.26 -4.87
CA THR A 74 -8.13 -1.72 -6.24
C THR A 74 -9.55 -1.47 -6.73
N ARG A 75 -9.81 -1.62 -8.03
CA ARG A 75 -11.16 -1.49 -8.59
C ARG A 75 -12.06 -2.66 -8.19
N ALA A 76 -11.57 -3.89 -8.35
CA ALA A 76 -12.35 -5.11 -8.15
C ALA A 76 -11.96 -5.90 -6.89
N ASN A 77 -10.68 -5.94 -6.52
CA ASN A 77 -10.16 -6.88 -5.51
C ASN A 77 -10.11 -6.29 -4.09
N GLY A 78 -10.88 -5.22 -3.84
CA GLY A 78 -10.94 -4.57 -2.55
C GLY A 78 -9.67 -3.81 -2.18
N LYS A 79 -9.28 -3.90 -0.90
CA LYS A 79 -8.18 -3.12 -0.31
C LYS A 79 -7.10 -4.02 0.28
N PHE A 80 -5.85 -3.62 0.11
CA PHE A 80 -4.68 -4.31 0.64
C PHE A 80 -3.91 -3.36 1.56
N ILE A 81 -3.64 -3.78 2.79
CA ILE A 81 -2.97 -2.96 3.79
C ILE A 81 -1.56 -3.48 3.99
N PHE A 82 -0.57 -2.62 3.77
CA PHE A 82 0.84 -2.96 3.90
C PHE A 82 1.56 -2.01 4.85
N THR A 83 2.66 -2.49 5.40
CA THR A 83 3.72 -1.65 5.96
C THR A 83 5.06 -2.14 5.44
N THR A 84 5.98 -1.23 5.20
CA THR A 84 7.36 -1.53 4.84
C THR A 84 8.29 -0.96 5.89
N ARG A 85 9.54 -1.42 5.88
CA ARG A 85 10.59 -0.87 6.74
C ARG A 85 10.72 0.66 6.63
N ASN A 86 10.41 1.24 5.47
CA ASN A 86 10.34 2.69 5.28
C ASN A 86 9.16 3.06 4.37
N ASN A 87 7.97 3.22 4.99
CA ASN A 87 6.74 3.57 4.28
C ASN A 87 6.86 4.87 3.49
N LYS A 88 7.60 5.86 3.98
CA LYS A 88 7.79 7.14 3.29
C LYS A 88 8.55 6.96 1.97
N LYS A 89 9.58 6.11 1.96
CA LYS A 89 10.33 5.76 0.74
C LYS A 89 9.46 4.96 -0.23
N THR A 90 8.70 3.99 0.27
CA THR A 90 7.77 3.19 -0.55
C THR A 90 6.69 4.04 -1.20
N LEU A 91 6.02 4.92 -0.43
CA LEU A 91 4.99 5.81 -0.97
C LEU A 91 5.54 6.84 -1.96
N ARG A 92 6.81 7.25 -1.82
CA ARG A 92 7.49 8.08 -2.83
C ARG A 92 7.69 7.31 -4.14
N ALA A 93 8.14 6.06 -4.09
CA ALA A 93 8.28 5.23 -5.29
C ALA A 93 6.91 4.98 -5.96
N ILE A 94 5.86 4.73 -5.17
CA ILE A 94 4.49 4.55 -5.70
C ILE A 94 3.97 5.84 -6.39
N ARG A 95 4.37 7.02 -5.91
CA ARG A 95 3.92 8.31 -6.44
C ARG A 95 4.37 8.55 -7.89
N GLU A 96 5.41 7.87 -8.36
CA GLU A 96 5.83 7.92 -9.77
C GLU A 96 4.79 7.28 -10.71
N TYR A 97 3.99 6.34 -10.20
CA TYR A 97 3.01 5.58 -10.98
C TYR A 97 1.55 5.91 -10.65
N VAL A 98 1.30 6.44 -9.45
CA VAL A 98 -0.04 6.81 -8.99
C VAL A 98 -0.12 8.33 -8.84
N PRO A 99 -1.02 9.01 -9.59
CA PRO A 99 -1.11 10.46 -9.59
C PRO A 99 -1.48 10.99 -8.20
N ALA A 100 -1.01 12.21 -7.88
CA ALA A 100 -1.14 12.79 -6.54
C ALA A 100 -2.60 12.89 -6.04
N ASN A 101 -3.57 13.10 -6.94
CA ASN A 101 -4.99 13.15 -6.61
C ASN A 101 -5.57 11.79 -6.15
N ARG A 102 -4.87 10.68 -6.44
CA ARG A 102 -5.21 9.32 -5.98
C ARG A 102 -4.41 8.91 -4.73
N MET A 103 -3.43 9.70 -4.32
CA MET A 103 -2.69 9.53 -3.06
C MET A 103 -3.40 10.32 -1.94
N ARG A 104 -4.06 9.64 -1.01
CA ARG A 104 -4.88 10.26 0.04
C ARG A 104 -4.29 10.03 1.43
N GLN A 105 -4.45 11.01 2.29
CA GLN A 105 -4.23 10.82 3.73
C GLN A 105 -5.49 10.18 4.34
N ALA A 106 -5.31 9.18 5.19
CA ALA A 106 -6.41 8.60 5.94
C ALA A 106 -7.03 9.64 6.89
N LEU A 107 -8.34 9.55 7.09
CA LEU A 107 -9.05 10.41 8.04
C LEU A 107 -8.50 10.18 9.45
N GLY A 108 -8.13 11.27 10.13
CA GLY A 108 -7.71 11.22 11.53
C GLY A 108 -8.82 10.72 12.44
N LEU A 109 -8.46 10.20 13.62
CA LEU A 109 -9.42 9.75 14.64
C LEU A 109 -10.48 10.82 14.95
N TRP A 110 -10.07 12.08 15.11
CA TRP A 110 -10.98 13.22 15.32
C TRP A 110 -11.93 13.48 14.15
N GLN A 111 -11.46 13.34 12.90
CA GLN A 111 -12.31 13.46 11.72
C GLN A 111 -13.34 12.34 11.64
N LYS A 112 -12.95 11.11 12.02
CA LYS A 112 -13.87 9.96 12.11
C LYS A 112 -14.94 10.20 13.19
N ILE A 113 -14.55 10.72 14.36
CA ILE A 113 -15.49 11.06 15.44
C ILE A 113 -16.46 12.16 15.00
N LYS A 114 -15.97 13.28 14.44
CA LYS A 114 -16.83 14.35 13.91
C LYS A 114 -17.81 13.84 12.85
N ARG A 115 -17.37 12.99 11.92
CA ARG A 115 -18.26 12.38 10.92
C ARG A 115 -19.36 11.53 11.55
N ARG A 116 -19.04 10.79 12.60
CA ARG A 116 -20.02 9.94 13.30
C ARG A 116 -21.04 10.77 14.10
N ILE A 117 -20.66 11.97 14.56
CA ILE A 117 -21.54 12.89 15.29
C ILE A 117 -22.39 13.74 14.34
N MET A 118 -21.85 14.23 13.22
CA MET A 118 -22.59 15.07 12.25
C MET A 118 -23.57 14.32 11.34
N HIS A 119 -23.48 12.99 11.25
CA HIS A 119 -24.45 12.16 10.52
C HIS A 119 -25.46 11.47 11.46
N LYS A 120 -25.67 12.03 12.65
CA LYS A 120 -26.79 11.76 13.55
C LYS A 120 -27.65 13.01 13.64
#